data_AF-A0A538JZJ8-F1
#
_entry.id   AF-A0A538JZJ8-F1
#
_cell.length_a   1.000
_cell.length_b   1.000
_cell.length_c   1.000
_cell.angle_alpha   90.00
_cell.angle_beta   90.00
_cell.angle_gamma   90.00
#
_symmetry.space_group_name_H-M   'P 1'
#
loop_
_entity.id
_entity.type
_entity.pdbx_description
1 polymer ?
#
loop_
_entity_poly.entity_id
_entity_poly.type
_entity_poly.pdbx_seq_one_letter_code
_entity_poly.pdbx_strand_id
1 'polypeptide(L)'
;MGLTGGIGAGKSTALEALERLGAATLSTDRVVHELYEDAEVRDAVIERFGEQVAPGGAVDRGAVAQAAFAGDDQRAWLEGLLWPRVGARIAQWRGQLERESPPPRAAVVEVPLLFESGMGETFDATIAVVADEEIREERAGARGHQALAERGARQLSQQE
;
A
#
# COMPACT_ATOMS: atom_id res chain seq x y z
N MET A 1 4.01 -0.91 -14.58
CA MET A 1 3.95 -2.29 -14.03
C MET A 1 3.45 -2.24 -12.59
N GLY A 2 2.59 -3.17 -12.20
CA GLY A 2 2.18 -3.37 -10.80
C GLY A 2 3.09 -4.40 -10.13
N LEU A 3 3.47 -4.19 -8.87
CA LEU A 3 4.21 -5.14 -8.05
C LEU A 3 3.35 -5.53 -6.85
N THR A 4 3.08 -6.82 -6.71
CA THR A 4 2.26 -7.37 -5.62
C THR A 4 2.95 -8.59 -5.00
N GLY A 5 2.33 -9.19 -4.00
CA GLY A 5 2.86 -10.34 -3.30
C GLY A 5 2.42 -10.40 -1.85
N GLY A 6 2.57 -11.59 -1.26
CA GLY A 6 2.24 -11.84 0.13
C GLY A 6 2.95 -10.89 1.11
N ILE A 7 2.38 -10.67 2.28
CA ILE A 7 3.14 -10.15 3.42
C ILE A 7 4.37 -11.04 3.65
N GLY A 8 5.50 -10.43 3.99
CA GLY A 8 6.75 -11.17 4.20
C GLY A 8 7.39 -11.70 2.92
N ALA A 9 6.75 -11.58 1.75
CA ALA A 9 7.29 -12.09 0.48
C ALA A 9 8.53 -11.34 -0.01
N GLY A 10 8.79 -10.12 0.50
CA GLY A 10 9.95 -9.32 0.11
C GLY A 10 9.68 -8.29 -0.97
N LYS A 11 8.41 -7.85 -1.13
CA LYS A 11 8.01 -6.80 -2.09
C LYS A 11 8.87 -5.55 -2.04
N SER A 12 9.09 -4.97 -0.85
CA SER A 12 9.91 -3.76 -0.69
C SER A 12 11.35 -3.98 -1.15
N THR A 13 11.93 -5.15 -0.86
CA THR A 13 13.28 -5.52 -1.34
C THR A 13 13.33 -5.66 -2.86
N ALA A 14 12.28 -6.25 -3.47
CA ALA A 14 12.17 -6.32 -4.92
C ALA A 14 12.01 -4.93 -5.56
N LEU A 15 11.24 -4.05 -4.93
CA LEU A 15 11.04 -2.66 -5.36
C LEU A 15 12.37 -1.90 -5.35
N GLU A 16 13.14 -1.96 -4.25
CA GLU A 16 14.48 -1.37 -4.17
C GLU A 16 15.46 -1.95 -5.20
N ALA A 17 15.36 -3.25 -5.49
CA ALA A 17 16.19 -3.87 -6.52
C ALA A 17 15.88 -3.34 -7.92
N LEU A 18 14.60 -3.16 -8.24
CA LEU A 18 14.17 -2.56 -9.51
C LEU A 18 14.61 -1.10 -9.63
N GLU A 19 14.55 -0.34 -8.54
CA GLU A 19 15.05 1.03 -8.49
C GLU A 19 16.55 1.10 -8.81
N ARG A 20 17.37 0.24 -8.19
CA ARG A 20 18.82 0.15 -8.51
C ARG A 20 19.12 -0.21 -9.96
N LEU A 21 18.18 -0.86 -10.65
CA LEU A 21 18.29 -1.20 -12.07
C LEU A 21 17.78 -0.08 -13.01
N GLY A 22 17.37 1.07 -12.46
CA GLY A 22 16.93 2.24 -13.21
C GLY A 22 15.43 2.30 -13.49
N ALA A 23 14.61 1.52 -12.75
CA ALA A 23 13.18 1.73 -12.73
C ALA A 23 12.81 2.89 -11.79
N ALA A 24 11.82 3.69 -12.18
CA ALA A 24 11.15 4.57 -11.25
C ALA A 24 10.18 3.73 -10.41
N THR A 25 10.21 3.89 -9.09
CA THR A 25 9.40 3.08 -8.16
C THR A 25 8.49 3.94 -7.30
N LEU A 26 7.32 3.40 -6.97
CA LEU A 26 6.36 4.01 -6.06
C LEU A 26 5.73 2.92 -5.18
N SER A 27 5.59 3.18 -3.88
CA SER A 27 4.90 2.27 -2.96
C SER A 27 3.58 2.92 -2.51
N THR A 28 2.46 2.22 -2.67
CA THR A 28 1.16 2.74 -2.20
C THR A 28 1.10 2.84 -0.69
N ASP A 29 1.82 1.99 0.05
CA ASP A 29 1.95 2.10 1.51
C ASP A 29 2.65 3.41 1.90
N ARG A 30 3.68 3.83 1.15
CA ARG A 30 4.32 5.14 1.32
C ARG A 30 3.37 6.28 0.97
N VAL A 31 2.64 6.17 -0.14
CA VAL A 31 1.66 7.20 -0.53
C VAL A 31 0.58 7.36 0.54
N VAL A 32 0.03 6.27 1.06
CA VAL A 32 -0.96 6.32 2.15
C VAL A 32 -0.35 6.96 3.40
N HIS A 33 0.93 6.68 3.70
CA HIS A 33 1.62 7.34 4.79
C HIS A 33 1.71 8.86 4.60
N GLU A 34 2.12 9.32 3.41
CA GLU A 34 2.16 10.74 3.03
C GLU A 34 0.76 11.38 3.11
N LEU A 35 -0.29 10.67 2.69
CA LEU A 35 -1.66 11.18 2.73
C LEU A 35 -2.15 11.48 4.14
N TYR A 36 -1.68 10.77 5.17
CA TYR A 36 -2.07 11.08 6.55
C TYR A 36 -1.47 12.38 7.10
N GLU A 37 -0.48 12.96 6.41
CA GLU A 37 0.05 14.30 6.73
C GLU A 37 -0.86 15.42 6.20
N ASP A 38 -1.73 15.11 5.24
CA ASP A 38 -2.74 16.03 4.73
C ASP A 38 -3.80 16.30 5.80
N ALA A 39 -4.04 17.59 6.07
CA ALA A 39 -4.99 18.02 7.09
C ALA A 39 -6.41 17.50 6.79
N GLU A 40 -6.85 17.47 5.54
CA GLU A 40 -8.19 16.98 5.18
C GLU A 40 -8.33 15.48 5.48
N VAL A 41 -7.29 14.69 5.18
CA VAL A 41 -7.30 13.24 5.44
C VAL A 41 -7.26 12.97 6.94
N ARG A 42 -6.37 13.67 7.66
CA ARG A 42 -6.27 13.57 9.11
C ARG A 42 -7.61 13.93 9.77
N ASP A 43 -8.17 15.08 9.42
CA ASP A 43 -9.37 15.59 10.06
C ASP A 43 -10.57 14.67 9.76
N ALA A 44 -10.66 14.11 8.55
CA ALA A 44 -11.66 13.11 8.19
C ALA A 44 -11.54 11.82 9.03
N VAL A 45 -10.31 11.31 9.26
CA VAL A 45 -10.15 10.10 10.09
C VAL A 45 -10.42 10.37 11.58
N ILE A 46 -10.11 11.57 12.07
CA ILE A 46 -10.47 12.01 13.43
C ILE A 46 -11.99 12.11 13.56
N GLU A 47 -12.67 12.72 12.59
CA GLU A 47 -14.14 12.83 12.59
C GLU A 47 -14.80 11.44 12.59
N ARG A 48 -14.27 10.51 11.81
CA ARG A 48 -14.84 9.17 11.69
C ARG A 48 -14.56 8.27 12.89
N PHE A 49 -13.33 8.27 13.38
CA PHE A 49 -12.86 7.28 14.36
C PHE A 49 -12.66 7.87 15.75
N GLY A 50 -12.54 9.18 15.90
CA GLY A 50 -12.30 9.88 17.18
C GLY A 50 -10.85 10.32 17.36
N GLU A 51 -10.59 11.19 18.34
CA GLU A 51 -9.26 11.78 18.59
C GLU A 51 -8.16 10.75 18.88
N GLN A 52 -8.51 9.55 19.34
CA GLN A 52 -7.54 8.51 19.67
C GLN A 52 -6.76 7.99 18.45
N VAL A 53 -7.24 8.23 17.22
CA VAL A 53 -6.49 7.86 16.01
C VAL A 53 -5.47 8.92 15.59
N ALA A 54 -5.45 10.08 16.25
CA ALA A 54 -4.45 11.11 16.01
C ALA A 54 -4.00 11.81 17.32
N PRO A 55 -3.43 11.05 18.27
CA PRO A 55 -3.03 11.62 19.55
C PRO A 55 -1.98 12.72 19.33
N GLY A 56 -2.27 13.93 19.82
CA GLY A 56 -1.38 15.09 19.63
C GLY A 56 -1.38 15.67 18.21
N GLY A 57 -2.38 15.35 17.37
CA GLY A 57 -2.58 15.95 16.06
C GLY A 57 -1.82 15.27 14.91
N ALA A 58 -1.19 14.12 15.16
CA ALA A 58 -0.54 13.28 14.15
C ALA A 58 -1.22 11.90 14.12
N VAL A 59 -1.54 11.41 12.91
CA VAL A 59 -2.26 10.14 12.74
C VAL A 59 -1.42 8.95 13.23
N ASP A 60 -1.99 8.17 14.15
CA ASP A 60 -1.50 6.84 14.50
C ASP A 60 -2.10 5.81 13.55
N ARG A 61 -1.27 5.34 12.60
CA ARG A 61 -1.67 4.35 11.60
C ARG A 61 -2.09 3.01 12.21
N GLY A 62 -1.51 2.63 13.34
CA GLY A 62 -1.90 1.42 14.06
C GLY A 62 -3.30 1.56 14.64
N ALA A 63 -3.60 2.72 15.24
CA ALA A 63 -4.92 3.02 15.75
C ALA A 63 -5.98 3.15 14.63
N VAL A 64 -5.65 3.81 13.53
CA VAL A 64 -6.54 3.88 12.34
C VAL A 64 -6.79 2.49 11.77
N ALA A 65 -5.75 1.66 11.64
CA ALA A 65 -5.90 0.29 11.18
C ALA A 65 -6.83 -0.50 12.10
N GLN A 66 -6.58 -0.51 13.41
CA GLN A 66 -7.44 -1.20 14.38
C GLN A 66 -8.89 -0.71 14.30
N ALA A 67 -9.11 0.60 14.20
CA ALA A 67 -10.46 1.16 14.06
C ALA A 67 -11.12 0.79 12.74
N ALA A 68 -10.38 0.77 11.62
CA ALA A 68 -10.91 0.38 10.32
C ALA A 68 -11.21 -1.13 10.24
N PHE A 69 -10.43 -1.96 10.93
CA PHE A 69 -10.59 -3.42 10.94
C PHE A 69 -11.65 -3.91 11.93
N ALA A 70 -12.16 -3.04 12.80
CA ALA A 70 -13.26 -3.39 13.71
C ALA A 70 -14.61 -3.62 12.99
N GLY A 71 -14.75 -3.22 11.72
CA GLY A 71 -15.93 -3.52 10.92
C GLY A 71 -15.77 -3.26 9.42
N ASP A 72 -16.52 -4.00 8.60
CA ASP A 72 -16.47 -3.88 7.13
C ASP A 72 -16.85 -2.46 6.65
N ASP A 73 -17.83 -1.82 7.28
CA ASP A 73 -18.25 -0.44 6.94
C ASP A 73 -17.18 0.60 7.23
N GLN A 74 -16.42 0.41 8.32
CA GLN A 74 -15.33 1.31 8.71
C GLN A 74 -14.17 1.21 7.73
N ARG A 75 -13.85 -0.02 7.35
CA ARG A 75 -12.87 -0.30 6.31
C ARG A 75 -13.27 0.29 4.96
N ALA A 76 -14.47 -0.02 4.48
CA ALA A 76 -14.93 0.44 3.17
C ALA A 76 -14.92 1.97 3.09
N TRP A 77 -15.28 2.65 4.19
CA TRP A 77 -15.16 4.09 4.30
C TRP A 77 -13.70 4.57 4.18
N LEU A 78 -12.77 3.95 4.91
CA LEU A 78 -11.35 4.35 4.87
C LEU A 78 -10.74 4.10 3.48
N GLU A 79 -11.06 2.96 2.87
CA GLU A 79 -10.68 2.62 1.50
C GLU A 79 -11.24 3.65 0.49
N GLY A 80 -12.50 4.04 0.64
CA GLY A 80 -13.14 5.07 -0.18
C GLY A 80 -12.52 6.46 0.00
N LEU A 81 -11.98 6.77 1.17
CA LEU A 81 -11.23 8.01 1.43
C LEU A 81 -9.86 8.00 0.75
N LEU A 82 -9.12 6.89 0.87
CA LEU A 82 -7.70 6.80 0.51
C LEU A 82 -7.48 6.42 -0.96
N TRP A 83 -8.19 5.42 -1.51
CA TRP A 83 -7.88 4.89 -2.84
C TRP A 83 -7.99 5.90 -3.99
N PRO A 84 -9.02 6.79 -4.03
CA PRO A 84 -9.06 7.84 -5.03
C PRO A 84 -7.84 8.78 -4.98
N ARG A 85 -7.35 9.10 -3.77
CA ARG A 85 -6.18 9.95 -3.56
C ARG A 85 -4.88 9.24 -3.95
N VAL A 86 -4.78 7.95 -3.64
CA VAL A 86 -3.67 7.09 -4.11
C VAL A 86 -3.63 7.05 -5.64
N GLY A 87 -4.77 6.84 -6.29
CA GLY A 87 -4.89 6.84 -7.75
C GLY A 87 -4.45 8.17 -8.37
N ALA A 88 -4.88 9.30 -7.80
CA ALA A 88 -4.46 10.62 -8.25
C ALA A 88 -2.95 10.84 -8.10
N ARG A 89 -2.36 10.40 -6.98
CA ARG A 89 -0.91 10.46 -6.74
C ARG A 89 -0.11 9.63 -7.74
N ILE A 90 -0.59 8.42 -8.06
CA ILE A 90 0.03 7.54 -9.06
C ILE A 90 -0.02 8.22 -10.44
N ALA A 91 -1.16 8.79 -10.83
CA ALA A 91 -1.31 9.48 -12.11
C ALA A 91 -0.40 10.72 -12.20
N GLN A 92 -0.33 11.52 -11.13
CA GLN A 92 0.56 12.68 -11.06
C GLN A 92 2.03 12.25 -11.16
N TRP A 93 2.43 11.23 -10.41
CA TRP A 93 3.78 10.68 -10.44
C TRP A 93 4.14 10.19 -11.85
N ARG A 94 3.28 9.41 -12.49
CA ARG A 94 3.49 8.96 -13.87
C ARG A 94 3.64 10.14 -14.84
N GLY A 95 2.81 11.16 -14.74
CA GLY A 95 2.91 12.36 -15.56
C GLY A 95 4.19 13.18 -15.31
N GLN A 96 4.85 13.03 -14.15
CA GLN A 96 6.18 13.59 -13.92
C GLN A 96 7.25 12.79 -14.67
N LEU A 97 7.19 11.46 -14.63
CA LEU A 97 8.14 10.57 -15.32
C LEU A 97 8.12 10.78 -16.85
N GLU A 98 6.95 11.01 -17.43
CA GLU A 98 6.80 11.27 -18.87
C GLU A 98 7.51 12.56 -19.33
N ARG A 99 7.84 13.47 -18.40
CA ARG A 99 8.57 14.72 -18.68
C ARG A 99 10.08 14.60 -18.44
N GLU A 100 10.56 13.47 -17.93
CA GLU A 100 11.99 13.25 -17.69
C GLU A 100 12.76 13.02 -19.00
N SER A 101 14.04 13.39 -19.02
CA SER A 101 14.91 13.21 -20.18
C SER A 101 16.30 12.70 -19.75
N PRO A 102 16.65 11.43 -20.03
CA PRO A 102 15.78 10.39 -20.62
C PRO A 102 14.68 9.95 -19.64
N PRO A 103 13.54 9.41 -20.13
CA PRO A 103 12.55 8.79 -19.26
C PRO A 103 13.12 7.53 -18.60
N PRO A 104 12.59 7.12 -17.43
CA PRO A 104 12.99 5.89 -16.77
C PRO A 104 12.66 4.67 -17.64
N ARG A 105 13.43 3.58 -17.47
CA ARG A 105 13.25 2.35 -18.27
C ARG A 105 11.95 1.62 -17.95
N ALA A 106 11.44 1.79 -16.74
CA ALA A 106 10.19 1.23 -16.27
C ALA A 106 9.63 2.09 -15.14
N ALA A 107 8.31 2.07 -14.97
CA ALA A 107 7.62 2.60 -13.81
C ALA A 107 6.93 1.44 -13.07
N VAL A 108 7.27 1.25 -11.79
CA VAL A 108 6.80 0.13 -10.98
C VAL A 108 6.07 0.67 -9.75
N VAL A 109 4.81 0.27 -9.57
CA VAL A 109 4.01 0.63 -8.40
C VAL A 109 3.77 -0.62 -7.56
N GLU A 110 4.28 -0.63 -6.32
CA GLU A 110 3.93 -1.66 -5.34
C GLU A 110 2.52 -1.41 -4.81
N VAL A 111 1.65 -2.41 -4.97
CA VAL A 111 0.26 -2.44 -4.48
C VAL A 111 0.04 -3.74 -3.70
N PRO A 112 0.03 -3.74 -2.36
CA PRO A 112 -0.04 -4.97 -1.54
C PRO A 112 -1.31 -5.83 -1.73
N LEU A 113 -2.40 -5.23 -2.21
CA LEU A 113 -3.69 -5.84 -2.49
C LEU A 113 -4.13 -5.54 -3.94
N LEU A 114 -3.20 -5.73 -4.89
CA LEU A 114 -3.37 -5.33 -6.29
C LEU A 114 -4.61 -5.95 -6.96
N PHE A 115 -4.88 -7.22 -6.70
CA PHE A 115 -5.98 -7.94 -7.33
C PHE A 115 -7.30 -7.69 -6.62
N GLU A 116 -7.25 -7.62 -5.30
CA GLU A 116 -8.39 -7.39 -4.41
C GLU A 116 -8.93 -5.97 -4.56
N SER A 117 -8.06 -5.01 -4.92
CA SER A 117 -8.45 -3.63 -5.25
C SER A 117 -8.94 -3.45 -6.68
N GLY A 118 -8.97 -4.52 -7.50
CA GLY A 118 -9.36 -4.47 -8.91
C GLY A 118 -8.39 -3.67 -9.79
N MET A 119 -7.19 -3.34 -9.28
CA MET A 119 -6.21 -2.50 -9.99
C MET A 119 -5.34 -3.28 -10.99
N GLY A 120 -5.49 -4.61 -11.09
CA GLY A 120 -4.68 -5.46 -11.96
C GLY A 120 -4.64 -5.00 -13.42
N GLU A 121 -5.79 -4.58 -13.98
CA GLU A 121 -5.90 -4.12 -15.37
C GLU A 121 -5.36 -2.70 -15.61
N THR A 122 -4.99 -1.98 -14.54
CA THR A 122 -4.45 -0.61 -14.65
C THR A 122 -2.99 -0.60 -15.09
N PHE A 123 -2.30 -1.75 -15.06
CA PHE A 123 -0.88 -1.87 -15.35
C PHE A 123 -0.62 -2.68 -16.62
N ASP A 124 0.42 -2.30 -17.38
CA ASP A 124 0.83 -3.03 -18.60
C ASP A 124 1.30 -4.46 -18.31
N ALA A 125 1.80 -4.69 -17.10
CA ALA A 125 2.25 -5.98 -16.61
C ALA A 125 2.27 -6.00 -15.08
N THR A 126 2.17 -7.19 -14.50
CA THR A 126 2.19 -7.44 -13.05
C THR A 126 3.38 -8.32 -12.67
N ILE A 127 4.06 -7.94 -11.58
CA ILE A 127 5.14 -8.69 -10.94
C ILE A 127 4.60 -9.22 -9.62
N ALA A 128 4.49 -10.54 -9.48
CA ALA A 128 4.17 -11.18 -8.21
C ALA A 128 5.47 -11.61 -7.51
N VAL A 129 5.70 -11.09 -6.30
CA VAL A 129 6.79 -11.53 -5.44
C VAL A 129 6.27 -12.65 -4.54
N VAL A 130 6.87 -13.83 -4.71
CA VAL A 130 6.46 -15.07 -4.04
C VAL A 130 7.53 -15.56 -3.07
N ALA A 131 7.08 -16.22 -2.00
CA ALA A 131 7.93 -16.89 -1.02
C ALA A 131 7.13 -17.97 -0.28
N ASP A 132 7.82 -19.00 0.18
CA ASP A 132 7.22 -20.08 0.98
C ASP A 132 6.50 -19.50 2.21
N GLU A 133 5.38 -20.12 2.58
CA GLU A 133 4.52 -19.65 3.66
C GLU A 133 5.26 -19.55 5.00
N GLU A 134 6.01 -20.59 5.37
CA GLU A 134 6.82 -20.62 6.59
C GLU A 134 7.79 -19.43 6.64
N ILE A 135 8.48 -19.14 5.52
CA ILE A 135 9.39 -17.99 5.41
C ILE A 135 8.63 -16.66 5.55
N ARG A 136 7.43 -16.55 4.98
CA ARG A 136 6.61 -15.34 5.10
C ARG A 136 6.14 -15.13 6.52
N GLU A 137 5.70 -16.17 7.20
CA GLU A 137 5.26 -16.15 8.60
C GLU A 137 6.39 -15.74 9.53
N GLU A 138 7.59 -16.33 9.39
CA GLU A 138 8.77 -15.95 10.17
C GLU A 138 9.10 -14.45 9.98
N ARG A 139 9.14 -13.99 8.73
CA ARG A 139 9.44 -12.59 8.38
C ARG A 139 8.34 -11.62 8.80
N ALA A 140 7.10 -12.08 8.86
CA ALA A 140 5.98 -11.30 9.35
C ALA A 140 6.02 -11.22 10.89
N GLY A 141 6.20 -12.34 11.57
CA GLY A 141 6.29 -12.41 13.02
C GLY A 141 7.33 -11.45 13.62
N ALA A 142 8.48 -11.31 12.95
CA ALA A 142 9.52 -10.36 13.35
C ALA A 142 9.14 -8.86 13.22
N ARG A 143 8.06 -8.52 12.49
CA ARG A 143 7.62 -7.14 12.19
C ARG A 143 6.35 -6.68 12.93
N GLY A 144 5.77 -7.53 13.79
CA GLY A 144 4.63 -7.20 14.67
C GLY A 144 3.31 -7.86 14.25
N HIS A 145 2.67 -8.60 15.15
CA HIS A 145 1.68 -9.65 14.81
C HIS A 145 0.30 -9.18 14.28
N GLN A 146 -0.28 -8.09 14.81
CA GLN A 146 -1.70 -7.78 14.59
C GLN A 146 -2.02 -7.27 13.17
N ALA A 147 -1.32 -6.23 12.69
CA ALA A 147 -1.56 -5.69 11.35
C ALA A 147 -1.19 -6.68 10.22
N LEU A 148 -0.39 -7.71 10.54
CA LEU A 148 0.11 -8.70 9.58
C LEU A 148 -0.85 -9.89 9.43
N ALA A 149 -1.49 -10.35 10.50
CA ALA A 149 -2.54 -11.38 10.41
C ALA A 149 -3.73 -10.87 9.57
N GLU A 150 -4.11 -9.61 9.74
CA GLU A 150 -5.28 -9.00 9.11
C GLU A 150 -5.10 -8.74 7.61
N ARG A 151 -3.90 -8.26 7.20
CA ARG A 151 -3.57 -8.10 5.78
C ARG A 151 -3.40 -9.48 5.09
N GLY A 152 -2.87 -10.49 5.79
CA GLY A 152 -2.66 -11.83 5.23
C GLY A 152 -3.96 -12.55 4.91
N ALA A 153 -4.98 -12.38 5.76
CA ALA A 153 -6.30 -13.00 5.60
C ALA A 153 -7.08 -12.57 4.34
N ARG A 154 -6.64 -11.52 3.64
CA ARG A 154 -7.31 -11.02 2.43
C ARG A 154 -6.49 -11.15 1.17
N GLN A 155 -5.23 -11.53 1.28
CA GLN A 155 -4.41 -11.73 0.10
C GLN A 155 -4.88 -12.98 -0.62
N LEU A 156 -5.08 -12.87 -1.94
CA LEU A 156 -5.24 -14.03 -2.79
C LEU A 156 -4.06 -14.97 -2.57
N SER A 157 -4.35 -16.28 -2.67
CA SER A 157 -3.30 -17.26 -2.52
C SER A 157 -2.29 -17.11 -3.66
N GLN A 158 -1.04 -17.48 -3.44
CA GLN A 158 -0.01 -17.38 -4.48
C GLN A 158 -0.27 -18.30 -5.70
N GLN A 159 -1.28 -19.17 -5.63
CA GLN A 159 -1.67 -20.09 -6.69
C GLN A 159 -2.78 -19.52 -7.59
N GLU A 160 -3.40 -18.40 -7.20
CA GLU A 160 -4.46 -17.68 -7.91
C GLU A 160 -3.89 -16.45 -8.64
#